data_AF-A0ABD0XYE4-F1
#
_entry.id   AF-A0ABD0XYE4-F1
#
_cell.length_a   1.000
_cell.length_b   1.000
_cell.length_c   1.000
_cell.angle_alpha   90.00
_cell.angle_beta   90.00
_cell.angle_gamma   90.00
#
_symmetry.space_group_name_H-M   'P 1'
#
loop_
_entity.id
_entity.type
_entity.pdbx_description
1 polymer ?
#
loop_
_entity_poly.entity_id
_entity_poly.type
_entity_poly.pdbx_seq_one_letter_code
_entity_poly.pdbx_strand_id
1 'polypeptide(L)'
;MESLKQSLEYQMAVHLFGAVSSPGCANFGLKYLARQHKEEYPSASDFVEKNFYVDDGLISVPSIEEAKELIAEARELCKRGGLRLHKFNSNKRSVLDFVDPTERAVTSEPLNLDLNVAPAERALGIQLSLEHDTFSFNVNPQTRPSTRRSILSVIASL
;
A
#
# COMPACT_ATOMS: atom_id res chain seq x y z
N MET A 1 11.43 17.12 -44.61
CA MET A 1 10.32 16.20 -44.31
C MET A 1 10.76 15.30 -43.18
N GLU A 2 10.23 15.52 -41.98
CA GLU A 2 10.55 14.75 -40.79
C GLU A 2 9.88 13.36 -40.91
N SER A 3 10.67 12.30 -40.78
CA SER A 3 10.20 10.92 -40.87
C SER A 3 9.30 10.62 -39.67
N LEU A 4 8.02 10.35 -39.91
CA LEU A 4 7.08 9.89 -38.89
C LEU A 4 7.59 8.53 -38.36
N LYS A 5 7.91 8.47 -37.06
CA LYS A 5 8.25 7.22 -36.37
C LYS A 5 7.08 6.26 -36.50
N GLN A 6 7.35 5.05 -37.00
CA GLN A 6 6.39 3.97 -37.09
C GLN A 6 5.98 3.51 -35.69
N SER A 7 4.68 3.28 -35.47
CA SER A 7 4.16 2.82 -34.18
C SER A 7 4.61 1.38 -33.90
N LEU A 8 5.12 1.14 -32.69
CA LEU A 8 5.46 -0.19 -32.19
C LEU A 8 4.30 -0.73 -31.36
N GLU A 9 3.85 -1.94 -31.67
CA GLU A 9 2.85 -2.66 -30.90
C GLU A 9 3.54 -3.58 -29.88
N TYR A 10 2.97 -3.65 -28.67
CA TYR A 10 3.47 -4.49 -27.59
C TYR A 10 2.34 -5.36 -27.04
N GLN A 11 2.66 -6.61 -26.70
CA GLN A 11 1.75 -7.54 -26.04
C GLN A 11 2.24 -7.84 -24.63
N MET A 12 1.31 -7.80 -23.69
CA MET A 12 1.58 -8.11 -22.28
C MET A 12 1.56 -9.61 -22.04
N ALA A 13 2.57 -10.12 -21.35
CA ALA A 13 2.72 -11.54 -21.01
C ALA A 13 2.33 -11.85 -19.55
N VAL A 14 1.87 -10.85 -18.80
CA VAL A 14 1.53 -10.93 -17.37
C VAL A 14 0.16 -10.30 -17.10
N HIS A 15 -0.40 -10.59 -15.94
CA HIS A 15 -1.62 -9.94 -15.47
C HIS A 15 -1.39 -8.44 -15.28
N LEU A 16 -2.23 -7.65 -15.95
CA LEU A 16 -2.12 -6.20 -15.99
C LEU A 16 -2.93 -5.52 -14.89
N PHE A 17 -2.39 -4.43 -14.36
CA PHE A 17 -3.18 -3.46 -13.62
C PHE A 17 -4.23 -2.83 -14.53
N GLY A 18 -5.46 -2.70 -14.02
CA GLY A 18 -6.61 -2.14 -14.76
C GLY A 18 -7.37 -3.14 -15.64
N ALA A 19 -6.84 -4.35 -15.86
CA ALA A 19 -7.62 -5.42 -16.50
C ALA A 19 -8.57 -6.07 -15.47
N VAL A 20 -9.86 -6.16 -15.80
CA VAL A 20 -10.92 -6.62 -14.90
C VAL A 20 -10.67 -8.03 -14.34
N SER A 21 -10.08 -8.93 -15.12
CA SER A 21 -9.80 -10.31 -14.72
C SER A 21 -8.53 -10.49 -13.89
N SER A 22 -7.56 -9.59 -14.02
CA SER A 22 -6.24 -9.73 -13.38
C SER A 22 -6.29 -9.87 -11.86
N PRO A 23 -7.06 -9.06 -11.11
CA PRO A 23 -7.18 -9.21 -9.66
C PRO A 23 -7.70 -10.59 -9.24
N GLY A 24 -8.63 -11.17 -10.00
CA GLY A 24 -9.21 -12.48 -9.71
C GLY A 24 -8.17 -13.60 -9.86
N CYS A 25 -7.42 -13.59 -10.97
CA CYS A 25 -6.37 -14.59 -11.23
C CYS A 25 -5.22 -14.48 -10.22
N ALA A 26 -4.73 -13.26 -9.95
CA ALA A 26 -3.63 -13.03 -9.02
C ALA A 26 -4.01 -13.45 -7.59
N ASN A 27 -5.19 -13.05 -7.11
CA ASN A 27 -5.68 -13.45 -5.79
C ASN A 27 -5.91 -14.96 -5.67
N PHE A 28 -6.42 -15.59 -6.72
CA PHE A 28 -6.60 -17.04 -6.72
C PHE A 28 -5.25 -17.75 -6.56
N GLY A 29 -4.24 -17.35 -7.32
CA GLY A 29 -2.88 -17.91 -7.22
C GLY A 29 -2.27 -17.72 -5.84
N LEU A 30 -2.37 -16.50 -5.30
CA LEU A 30 -1.86 -16.17 -3.96
C LEU A 30 -2.56 -16.98 -2.86
N LYS A 31 -3.89 -17.11 -2.90
CA LYS A 31 -4.65 -17.93 -1.94
C LYS A 31 -4.41 -19.43 -2.12
N TYR A 32 -4.21 -19.89 -3.35
CA TYR A 32 -3.84 -21.28 -3.61
C TYR A 32 -2.48 -21.60 -2.96
N LEU A 33 -1.48 -20.74 -3.15
CA LEU A 33 -0.16 -20.86 -2.52
C LEU A 33 -0.27 -20.91 -0.99
N ALA A 34 -1.08 -20.02 -0.39
CA ALA A 34 -1.32 -20.01 1.04
C ALA A 34 -1.89 -21.33 1.57
N ARG A 35 -2.81 -21.96 0.83
CA ARG A 35 -3.38 -23.26 1.22
C ARG A 35 -2.37 -24.39 1.11
N GLN A 36 -1.50 -24.37 0.10
CA GLN A 36 -0.48 -25.42 -0.08
C GLN A 36 0.56 -25.42 1.05
N HIS A 37 0.92 -24.25 1.58
CA HIS A 37 1.92 -24.13 2.64
C HIS A 37 1.35 -23.83 4.03
N LYS A 38 0.06 -24.15 4.25
CA LYS A 38 -0.62 -23.84 5.52
C LYS A 38 0.00 -24.52 6.74
N GLU A 39 0.56 -25.72 6.57
CA GLU A 39 1.23 -26.44 7.66
C GLU A 39 2.61 -25.84 7.99
N GLU A 40 3.33 -25.33 6.98
CA GLU A 40 4.65 -24.72 7.15
C GLU A 40 4.57 -23.27 7.66
N TYR A 41 3.56 -22.51 7.22
CA TYR A 41 3.43 -21.07 7.49
C TYR A 41 1.98 -20.70 7.88
N PRO A 42 1.47 -21.21 9.02
CA PRO A 42 0.06 -21.07 9.38
C PRO A 42 -0.37 -19.61 9.56
N SER A 43 0.48 -18.74 10.13
CA SER A 43 0.12 -17.34 10.37
C SER A 43 0.05 -16.55 9.06
N ALA A 44 1.03 -16.77 8.17
CA ALA A 44 1.06 -16.15 6.86
C ALA A 44 -0.09 -16.64 5.97
N SER A 45 -0.43 -17.93 6.02
CA SER A 45 -1.55 -18.47 5.25
C SER A 45 -2.88 -17.85 5.68
N ASP A 46 -3.13 -17.75 6.98
CA ASP A 46 -4.31 -17.09 7.52
C ASP A 46 -4.34 -15.59 7.17
N PHE A 47 -3.20 -14.92 7.22
CA PHE A 47 -3.04 -13.53 6.78
C PHE A 47 -3.42 -13.36 5.30
N VAL A 48 -2.83 -14.16 4.41
CA VAL A 48 -3.09 -14.12 2.96
C VAL A 48 -4.56 -14.39 2.62
N GLU A 49 -5.19 -15.34 3.30
CA GLU A 49 -6.58 -15.70 3.00
C GLU A 49 -7.59 -14.61 3.40
N LYS A 50 -7.32 -13.91 4.51
CA LYS A 50 -8.30 -13.05 5.20
C LYS A 50 -8.02 -11.54 5.10
N ASN A 51 -6.78 -11.13 4.84
CA ASN A 51 -6.34 -9.75 5.06
C ASN A 51 -5.74 -9.07 3.82
N PHE A 52 -5.82 -9.70 2.65
CA PHE A 52 -5.46 -9.07 1.38
C PHE A 52 -6.67 -8.46 0.68
N TYR A 53 -6.52 -7.20 0.28
CA TYR A 53 -7.38 -6.51 -0.67
C TYR A 53 -6.63 -6.32 -1.98
N VAL A 54 -7.00 -7.10 -3.00
CA VAL A 54 -6.32 -7.13 -4.30
C VAL A 54 -4.83 -7.45 -4.15
N ASP A 55 -3.94 -6.47 -4.21
CA ASP A 55 -2.50 -6.60 -4.09
C ASP A 55 -1.94 -6.12 -2.73
N ASP A 56 -2.76 -5.44 -1.91
CA ASP A 56 -2.36 -4.89 -0.63
C ASP A 56 -2.81 -5.77 0.55
N GLY A 57 -1.87 -6.11 1.44
CA GLY A 57 -2.14 -6.83 2.68
C GLY A 57 -2.12 -5.89 3.88
N LEU A 58 -3.15 -5.95 4.74
CA LEU A 58 -3.24 -5.11 5.94
C LEU A 58 -3.76 -5.90 7.14
N ILE A 59 -3.00 -5.90 8.23
CA ILE A 59 -3.38 -6.56 9.48
C ILE A 59 -2.84 -5.79 10.70
N SER A 60 -3.52 -5.92 11.83
CA SER A 60 -3.05 -5.49 13.14
C SER A 60 -2.88 -6.72 14.04
N VAL A 61 -1.77 -6.76 14.78
CA VAL A 61 -1.40 -7.85 15.69
C VAL A 61 -1.04 -7.27 17.07
N PRO A 62 -1.25 -8.02 18.17
CA PRO A 62 -1.14 -7.49 19.52
C PRO A 62 0.30 -7.20 19.98
N SER A 63 1.33 -7.75 19.34
CA SER A 63 2.73 -7.60 19.74
C SER A 63 3.69 -7.31 18.58
N ILE A 64 4.86 -6.75 18.89
CA ILE A 64 5.93 -6.47 17.91
C ILE A 64 6.52 -7.79 17.41
N GLU A 65 6.62 -8.77 18.28
CA GLU A 65 7.16 -10.10 18.02
C GLU A 65 6.29 -10.84 17.01
N GLU A 66 4.96 -10.88 17.22
CA GLU A 66 4.02 -11.47 16.26
C GLU A 66 4.05 -10.76 14.91
N ALA A 67 4.23 -9.44 14.88
CA ALA A 67 4.37 -8.70 13.62
C ALA A 67 5.62 -9.12 12.84
N LYS A 68 6.75 -9.28 13.53
CA LYS A 68 8.02 -9.70 12.91
C LYS A 68 7.94 -11.14 12.41
N GLU A 69 7.38 -12.04 13.21
CA GLU A 69 7.15 -13.44 12.84
C GLU A 69 6.26 -13.54 11.60
N LEU A 70 5.13 -12.82 11.59
CA LEU A 70 4.23 -12.79 10.46
C LEU A 70 4.89 -12.23 9.20
N ILE A 71 5.68 -11.15 9.29
CA ILE A 71 6.43 -10.61 8.16
C ILE A 71 7.41 -11.65 7.61
N ALA A 72 8.13 -12.36 8.48
CA ALA A 72 9.08 -13.38 8.08
C ALA A 72 8.38 -14.56 7.38
N GLU A 73 7.32 -15.11 7.98
CA GLU A 73 6.54 -16.19 7.38
C GLU A 73 5.91 -15.77 6.05
N ALA A 74 5.29 -14.59 5.97
CA ALA A 74 4.62 -14.11 4.76
C ALA A 74 5.59 -13.89 3.60
N ARG A 75 6.80 -13.39 3.88
CA ARG A 75 7.85 -13.28 2.86
C ARG A 75 8.29 -14.64 2.35
N GLU A 76 8.49 -15.60 3.23
CA GLU A 76 8.92 -16.94 2.82
C GLU A 76 7.81 -17.67 2.06
N LEU A 77 6.56 -17.60 2.51
CA LEU A 77 5.40 -18.12 1.81
C LEU A 77 5.31 -17.56 0.39
N CYS A 78 5.34 -16.24 0.22
CA CYS A 78 5.31 -15.60 -1.09
C CYS A 78 6.49 -16.03 -1.97
N LYS A 79 7.68 -16.14 -1.39
CA LYS A 79 8.89 -16.57 -2.09
C LYS A 79 8.78 -18.01 -2.64
N ARG A 80 8.08 -18.92 -1.96
CA ARG A 80 7.78 -20.27 -2.50
C ARG A 80 7.00 -20.22 -3.81
N GLY A 81 6.13 -19.22 -3.97
CA GLY A 81 5.38 -18.97 -5.20
C GLY A 81 6.07 -18.06 -6.21
N GLY A 82 7.34 -17.70 -6.00
CA GLY A 82 8.06 -16.75 -6.85
C GLY A 82 7.56 -15.30 -6.73
N LEU A 83 6.79 -15.00 -5.69
CA LEU A 83 6.25 -13.66 -5.41
C LEU A 83 7.18 -12.92 -4.45
N ARG A 84 7.34 -11.61 -4.66
CA ARG A 84 8.07 -10.72 -3.76
C ARG A 84 7.08 -9.85 -3.00
N LEU A 85 6.88 -10.15 -1.72
CA LEU A 85 6.17 -9.27 -0.81
C LEU A 85 7.11 -8.14 -0.36
N HIS A 86 6.72 -6.88 -0.61
CA HIS A 86 7.56 -5.69 -0.44
C HIS A 86 6.73 -4.49 -0.01
N LYS A 87 7.37 -3.32 0.19
CA LYS A 87 6.75 -2.06 0.62
C LYS A 87 6.08 -2.19 2.00
N PHE A 88 6.79 -2.80 2.96
CA PHE A 88 6.30 -2.94 4.32
C PHE A 88 6.18 -1.60 5.02
N ASN A 89 5.11 -1.46 5.81
CA ASN A 89 4.85 -0.28 6.60
C ASN A 89 4.28 -0.64 7.98
N SER A 90 4.50 0.20 9.00
CA SER A 90 4.03 -0.06 10.36
C SER A 90 4.00 1.21 11.22
N ASN A 91 3.04 1.29 12.13
CA ASN A 91 2.97 2.30 13.20
C ASN A 91 4.05 2.10 14.30
N LYS A 92 4.75 0.96 14.32
CA LYS A 92 5.84 0.68 15.27
C LYS A 92 7.18 0.66 14.57
N ARG A 93 8.05 1.61 14.93
CA ARG A 93 9.40 1.70 14.35
C ARG A 93 10.22 0.43 14.53
N SER A 94 10.11 -0.22 15.68
CA SER A 94 10.79 -1.49 15.98
C SER A 94 10.43 -2.64 15.03
N VAL A 95 9.25 -2.61 14.39
CA VAL A 95 8.85 -3.56 13.35
C VAL A 95 9.52 -3.20 12.03
N LEU A 96 9.52 -1.91 11.66
CA LEU A 96 10.20 -1.45 10.44
C LEU A 96 11.71 -1.68 10.47
N ASP A 97 12.35 -1.53 11.63
CA ASP A 97 13.79 -1.73 11.77
C ASP A 97 14.21 -3.19 11.54
N PHE A 98 13.29 -4.14 11.69
CA PHE A 98 13.50 -5.55 11.33
C PHE A 98 13.43 -5.81 9.81
N VAL A 99 12.74 -4.94 9.06
CA VAL A 99 12.63 -5.05 7.60
C VAL A 99 13.82 -4.38 6.92
N ASP A 100 14.36 -5.01 5.88
CA ASP A 100 15.41 -4.42 5.06
C ASP A 100 14.96 -3.04 4.51
N PRO A 101 15.78 -1.97 4.58
CA PRO A 101 15.41 -0.65 4.10
C PRO A 101 14.89 -0.61 2.65
N THR A 102 15.35 -1.50 1.77
CA THR A 102 14.91 -1.60 0.37
C THR A 102 13.53 -2.22 0.20
N GLU A 103 13.02 -2.91 1.23
CA GLU A 103 11.70 -3.54 1.26
C GLU A 103 10.67 -2.70 2.02
N ARG A 104 11.09 -1.61 2.68
CA ARG A 104 10.17 -0.69 3.35
C ARG A 104 9.40 0.11 2.31
N ALA A 105 8.16 0.44 2.63
CA ALA A 105 7.42 1.41 1.83
C ALA A 105 8.27 2.69 1.77
N VAL A 106 8.54 3.16 0.55
CA VAL A 106 9.00 4.53 0.39
C VAL A 106 7.82 5.35 0.86
N THR A 107 7.94 6.01 2.01
CA THR A 107 7.16 7.21 2.31
C THR A 107 7.52 8.18 1.20
N SER A 108 6.89 8.02 0.04
CA SER A 108 6.90 9.03 -0.99
C SER A 108 6.47 10.28 -0.25
N GLU A 109 7.31 11.32 -0.27
CA GLU A 109 6.76 12.65 -0.11
C GLU A 109 5.51 12.64 -0.98
N PRO A 110 4.30 12.83 -0.41
CA PRO A 110 3.15 13.07 -1.26
C PRO A 110 3.62 14.15 -2.22
N LEU A 111 3.25 14.09 -3.50
CA LEU A 111 3.52 15.18 -4.44
C LEU A 111 2.90 16.45 -3.82
N ASN A 112 3.70 17.14 -3.01
CA ASN A 112 3.28 18.21 -2.14
C ASN A 112 3.61 19.42 -2.99
N LEU A 113 2.59 19.91 -3.69
CA LEU A 113 2.67 21.21 -4.35
C LEU A 113 2.90 22.33 -3.31
N ASP A 114 2.76 22.04 -2.01
CA ASP A 114 3.23 22.86 -0.90
C ASP A 114 4.48 22.24 -0.23
N LEU A 115 5.63 22.85 -0.49
CA LEU A 115 6.98 22.46 -0.06
C LEU A 115 7.25 22.55 1.47
N ASN A 116 6.22 22.70 2.32
CA ASN A 116 6.37 23.07 3.73
C ASN A 116 5.83 22.05 4.74
N VAL A 117 5.42 20.85 4.32
CA VAL A 117 4.89 19.83 5.25
C VAL A 117 5.65 18.52 5.07
N ALA A 118 6.13 17.99 6.20
CA ALA A 118 6.83 16.72 6.30
C ALA A 118 6.06 15.58 5.58
N PRO A 119 6.78 14.56 5.05
CA PRO A 119 6.16 13.47 4.30
C PRO A 119 5.15 12.74 5.17
N ALA A 120 3.88 12.91 4.85
CA ALA A 120 2.78 12.19 5.47
C ALA A 120 2.11 11.31 4.43
N GLU A 121 1.93 10.05 4.77
CA GLU A 121 1.25 9.12 3.88
C GLU A 121 -0.21 9.50 3.74
N ARG A 122 -0.79 9.18 2.57
CA ARG A 122 -2.21 9.34 2.34
C ARG A 122 -2.85 7.97 2.23
N ALA A 123 -3.93 7.77 2.97
CA ALA A 123 -4.83 6.64 2.81
C ALA A 123 -6.23 7.19 2.55
N LEU A 124 -6.90 6.68 1.50
CA LEU A 124 -8.22 7.16 1.07
C LEU A 124 -8.28 8.66 0.71
N GLY A 125 -7.15 9.25 0.33
CA GLY A 125 -7.04 10.69 0.04
C GLY A 125 -6.84 11.59 1.26
N ILE A 126 -6.89 11.04 2.48
CA ILE A 126 -6.73 11.75 3.74
C ILE A 126 -5.32 11.46 4.30
N GLN A 127 -4.75 12.41 5.04
CA GLN A 127 -3.45 12.23 5.68
C GLN A 127 -3.55 11.17 6.78
N LEU A 128 -2.65 10.19 6.76
CA LEU A 128 -2.53 9.14 7.76
C LEU A 128 -1.24 9.37 8.56
N SER A 129 -1.38 9.63 9.86
CA SER A 129 -0.26 9.57 10.80
C SER A 129 -0.09 8.14 11.27
N LEU A 130 0.91 7.45 10.73
CA LEU A 130 1.26 6.10 11.17
C LEU A 130 1.68 6.08 12.64
N GLU A 131 2.46 7.07 13.09
CA GLU A 131 2.97 7.11 14.47
C GLU A 131 1.86 7.15 15.51
N HIS A 132 0.79 7.89 15.22
CA HIS A 132 -0.34 8.05 16.13
C HIS A 132 -1.52 7.15 15.78
N ASP A 133 -1.46 6.41 14.67
CA ASP A 133 -2.56 5.60 14.13
C ASP A 133 -3.85 6.44 13.96
N THR A 134 -3.71 7.65 13.40
CA THR A 134 -4.82 8.59 13.24
C THR A 134 -4.88 9.20 11.84
N PHE A 135 -6.10 9.42 11.37
CA PHE A 135 -6.34 10.26 10.20
C PHE A 135 -6.31 11.73 10.61
N SER A 136 -5.65 12.56 9.80
CA SER A 136 -5.57 13.99 9.98
C SER A 136 -5.99 14.73 8.72
N PHE A 137 -6.49 15.95 8.90
CA PHE A 137 -6.76 16.87 7.81
C PHE A 137 -5.82 18.06 7.95
N ASN A 138 -5.15 18.42 6.86
CA ASN A 138 -4.41 19.67 6.82
C ASN A 138 -5.34 20.79 6.40
N VAL A 139 -5.92 21.47 7.39
CA VAL A 139 -6.80 22.62 7.15
C VAL A 139 -5.94 23.86 7.03
N ASN A 140 -5.91 24.48 5.85
CA ASN A 140 -5.40 25.84 5.68
C ASN A 140 -6.58 26.83 5.62
N PRO A 141 -7.05 27.37 6.77
CA PRO A 141 -8.17 28.28 6.79
C PRO A 141 -7.79 29.60 6.12
N GLN A 142 -8.13 29.74 4.84
CA GLN A 142 -8.01 31.04 4.17
C GLN A 142 -9.04 32.01 4.74
N THR A 143 -8.59 33.20 5.13
CA THR A 143 -9.44 34.32 5.55
C THR A 143 -10.26 34.84 4.36
N ARG A 144 -11.37 34.18 4.05
CA ARG A 144 -12.34 34.58 3.03
C ARG A 144 -13.67 34.96 3.69
N PRO A 145 -14.48 35.86 3.11
CA PRO A 145 -15.81 36.16 3.62
C PRO A 145 -16.66 34.90 3.73
N SER A 146 -17.42 34.74 4.83
CA SER A 146 -18.29 33.57 5.05
C SER A 146 -19.47 33.54 4.08
N THR A 147 -19.26 32.90 2.93
CA THR A 147 -20.27 32.63 1.91
C THR A 147 -20.43 31.13 1.77
N ARG A 148 -21.57 30.64 1.29
CA ARG A 148 -21.76 29.21 1.01
C ARG A 148 -20.66 28.66 0.09
N ARG A 149 -20.21 29.45 -0.89
CA ARG A 149 -19.15 29.08 -1.83
C ARG A 149 -17.78 28.97 -1.15
N SER A 150 -17.42 29.91 -0.27
CA SER A 150 -16.13 29.85 0.43
C SER A 150 -16.08 28.70 1.43
N ILE A 151 -17.17 28.42 2.13
CA ILE A 151 -17.28 27.26 3.04
C ILE A 151 -17.13 25.96 2.24
N LEU A 152 -17.86 25.79 1.13
CA LEU A 152 -17.75 24.60 0.27
C LEU A 152 -16.35 24.44 -0.33
N SER A 153 -15.72 25.54 -0.74
CA SER A 153 -14.35 25.52 -1.27
C SER A 153 -13.34 25.05 -0.23
N VAL A 154 -13.49 25.43 1.04
CA VAL A 154 -12.62 24.97 2.13
C VAL A 154 -12.85 23.49 2.41
N ILE A 155 -14.11 23.04 2.49
CA ILE A 155 -14.46 21.63 2.70
C ILE A 155 -13.94 20.76 1.56
N ALA A 156 -14.04 21.20 0.31
CA ALA A 156 -13.56 20.46 -0.86
C ALA A 156 -12.03 20.45 -1.00
N SER A 157 -11.31 21.31 -0.25
CA SER A 157 -9.84 21.34 -0.22
C SER A 157 -9.22 20.53 0.93
N LEU A 158 -10.06 19.98 1.82
CA LEU A 158 -9.65 19.00 2.83
C LEU A 158 -9.28 17.67 2.17
#